data_AF-A0A0E9XLQ4-F1
#
_entry.id   AF-A0A0E9XLQ4-F1
#
_cell.length_a   1.000
_cell.length_b   1.000
_cell.length_c   1.000
_cell.angle_alpha   90.00
_cell.angle_beta   90.00
_cell.angle_gamma   90.00
#
_symmetry.space_group_name_H-M   'P 1'
#
loop_
_entity.id
_entity.type
_entity.pdbx_description
1 polymer ?
#
loop_
_entity_poly.entity_id
_entity_poly.type
_entity_poly.pdbx_seq_one_letter_code
_entity_poly.pdbx_strand_id
1 'polypeptide(L)'
;MCHLPMFCWTASDMLQNVFCTSSGEIPKTVTEMFTRFLLIQLNTKQQKYHKKEFVIVEGREFLTKLGKLAFQMLEQDKLILNEEQWEQTGICHREAVVYYGLCTELFKEQYALYREKMYCFMHLYIQEYLAALYVFMCCRNHNKNVLEKQAGSTFSRIFKTSLLDVLKSAVDRTLQCPNGNFDMFLRFLLGLSLESNQERLRGIVKVEGGTHLRNTSEKTAQYIRKKMKENHSEERLNNLAHCLTEIQPLHSTA
;
A
#
# COMPACT_ATOMS: atom_id res chain seq x y z
N MET A 1 -4.76 -13.27 -9.00
CA MET A 1 -4.79 -11.84 -9.36
C MET A 1 -5.16 -11.58 -10.82
N CYS A 2 -4.67 -12.37 -11.78
CA CYS A 2 -4.99 -12.23 -13.21
C CYS A 2 -6.44 -12.59 -13.62
N HIS A 3 -7.40 -12.63 -12.68
CA HIS A 3 -8.83 -12.67 -13.03
C HIS A 3 -9.40 -11.26 -13.23
N LEU A 4 -8.66 -10.20 -12.86
CA LEU A 4 -9.03 -8.81 -13.10
C LEU A 4 -8.22 -8.27 -14.29
N PRO A 5 -8.87 -7.70 -15.33
CA PRO A 5 -8.20 -7.21 -16.54
C PRO A 5 -7.03 -6.25 -16.27
N MET A 6 -7.13 -5.41 -15.24
CA MET A 6 -6.06 -4.49 -14.83
C MET A 6 -4.78 -5.21 -14.40
N PHE A 7 -4.88 -6.33 -13.68
CA PHE A 7 -3.73 -7.12 -13.25
C PHE A 7 -3.18 -7.94 -14.41
N CYS A 8 -4.02 -8.33 -15.38
CA CYS A 8 -3.55 -8.92 -16.64
C CYS A 8 -2.74 -7.93 -17.47
N TRP A 9 -3.21 -6.69 -17.61
CA TRP A 9 -2.47 -5.63 -18.29
C TRP A 9 -1.13 -5.37 -17.60
N THR A 10 -1.15 -5.27 -16.28
CA THR A 10 0.04 -5.04 -15.47
C THR A 10 1.04 -6.18 -15.58
N ALA A 11 0.58 -7.43 -15.48
CA ALA A 11 1.41 -8.60 -15.67
C ALA A 11 1.97 -8.65 -17.10
N SER A 12 1.17 -8.28 -18.10
CA SER A 12 1.60 -8.22 -19.49
C SER A 12 2.68 -7.16 -19.71
N ASP A 13 2.52 -5.95 -19.20
CA ASP A 13 3.52 -4.88 -19.27
C ASP A 13 4.83 -5.29 -18.55
N MET A 14 4.72 -5.88 -17.36
CA MET A 14 5.87 -6.44 -16.64
C MET A 14 6.59 -7.53 -17.44
N LEU A 15 5.83 -8.46 -18.03
CA LEU A 15 6.38 -9.56 -18.82
C LEU A 15 7.00 -9.05 -20.13
N GLN A 16 6.37 -8.08 -20.80
CA GLN A 16 6.96 -7.43 -21.99
C GLN A 16 8.31 -6.80 -21.65
N ASN A 17 8.43 -6.11 -20.51
CA ASN A 17 9.71 -5.57 -20.07
C ASN A 17 10.75 -6.68 -19.82
N VAL A 18 10.37 -7.80 -19.21
CA VAL A 18 11.26 -8.98 -19.01
C VAL A 18 11.73 -9.58 -20.34
N PHE A 19 10.83 -9.73 -21.31
CA PHE A 19 11.15 -10.38 -22.59
C PHE A 19 11.85 -9.46 -23.60
N CYS A 20 11.53 -8.16 -23.60
CA CYS A 20 12.04 -7.21 -24.59
C CYS A 20 13.29 -6.47 -24.11
N THR A 21 13.51 -6.37 -22.80
CA THR A 21 14.72 -5.78 -22.24
C THR A 21 15.36 -6.84 -21.35
N SER A 22 16.54 -7.34 -21.72
CA SER A 22 17.29 -8.40 -21.00
C SER A 22 17.70 -8.06 -19.55
N SER A 23 17.10 -7.01 -18.98
CA SER A 23 17.25 -6.46 -17.62
C SER A 23 15.96 -6.52 -16.79
N GLY A 24 14.82 -6.93 -17.36
CA GLY A 24 13.56 -7.01 -16.63
C GLY A 24 13.51 -8.22 -15.70
N GLU A 25 13.44 -7.99 -14.39
CA GLU A 25 13.19 -9.06 -13.41
C GLU A 25 11.70 -9.21 -13.11
N ILE A 26 11.23 -10.45 -12.96
CA ILE A 26 9.88 -10.78 -12.49
C ILE A 26 9.77 -10.37 -11.00
N PRO A 27 8.68 -9.69 -10.58
CA PRO A 27 8.48 -9.35 -9.17
C PRO A 27 8.52 -10.59 -8.28
N LYS A 28 9.34 -10.54 -7.22
CA LYS A 28 9.52 -11.68 -6.29
C LYS A 28 8.48 -11.67 -5.17
N THR A 29 7.84 -10.53 -4.93
CA THR A 29 6.87 -10.36 -3.85
C THR A 29 5.60 -9.67 -4.33
N VAL A 30 4.49 -9.82 -3.59
CA VAL A 30 3.23 -9.17 -3.96
C VAL A 30 3.38 -7.65 -3.87
N THR A 31 4.16 -7.17 -2.88
CA THR A 31 4.39 -5.74 -2.68
C THR A 31 5.16 -5.13 -3.84
N GLU A 32 6.17 -5.82 -4.36
CA GLU A 32 6.90 -5.37 -5.54
C GLU A 32 5.97 -5.26 -6.76
N MET A 33 5.08 -6.24 -6.93
CA MET A 33 4.12 -6.25 -8.02
C MET A 33 3.16 -5.05 -7.94
N PHE A 34 2.59 -4.78 -6.76
CA PHE A 34 1.72 -3.60 -6.56
C PHE A 34 2.47 -2.27 -6.65
N THR A 35 3.75 -2.24 -6.26
CA THR A 35 4.58 -1.04 -6.39
C THR A 35 4.80 -0.68 -7.86
N ARG A 36 5.14 -1.68 -8.69
CA ARG A 36 5.26 -1.51 -10.13
C ARG A 36 3.91 -1.17 -10.78
N PHE A 37 2.81 -1.82 -10.37
CA PHE A 37 1.45 -1.47 -10.80
C PHE A 37 1.17 0.02 -10.60
N LEU A 38 1.41 0.53 -9.39
CA LEU A 38 1.18 1.93 -9.07
C LEU A 38 2.00 2.86 -9.96
N LEU A 39 3.29 2.56 -10.14
CA LEU A 39 4.18 3.37 -10.99
C LEU A 39 3.72 3.40 -12.45
N ILE A 40 3.22 2.27 -12.99
CA ILE A 40 2.64 2.22 -14.34
C ILE A 40 1.41 3.12 -14.45
N GLN A 41 0.51 3.10 -13.45
CA GLN A 41 -0.67 3.98 -13.45
C GLN A 41 -0.26 5.46 -13.40
N LEU A 42 0.72 5.81 -12.57
CA LEU A 42 1.22 7.19 -12.47
C LEU A 42 1.88 7.65 -13.78
N ASN A 43 2.63 6.79 -14.45
CA ASN A 43 3.33 7.08 -15.69
C ASN A 43 2.39 7.14 -16.92
N THR A 44 1.30 6.38 -16.93
CA THR A 44 0.31 6.40 -18.03
C THR A 44 -0.32 7.79 -18.17
N LYS A 45 -0.53 8.51 -17.06
CA LYS A 45 -0.94 9.94 -17.08
C LYS A 45 0.14 10.83 -17.71
N GLN A 46 1.43 10.56 -17.48
CA GLN A 46 2.53 11.37 -18.04
C GLN A 46 2.55 11.32 -19.57
N GLN A 47 2.39 10.12 -20.15
CA GLN A 47 2.43 9.93 -21.60
C GLN A 47 1.19 10.51 -22.29
N LYS A 48 0.00 10.38 -21.68
CA LYS A 48 -1.25 10.89 -22.27
C LYS A 48 -1.42 12.40 -22.18
N TYR A 49 -0.73 13.09 -21.26
CA TYR A 49 -0.99 14.51 -20.98
C TYR A 49 0.27 15.42 -20.95
N HIS A 50 1.43 14.97 -21.47
CA HIS A 50 2.65 15.75 -21.75
C HIS A 50 3.13 16.73 -20.64
N LYS A 51 3.25 16.28 -19.38
CA LYS A 51 3.89 17.06 -18.30
C LYS A 51 5.07 16.29 -17.70
N LYS A 52 6.32 16.71 -17.98
CA LYS A 52 7.54 15.93 -17.68
C LYS A 52 8.13 16.10 -16.26
N GLU A 53 8.00 17.25 -15.62
CA GLU A 53 8.72 17.54 -14.35
C GLU A 53 7.80 17.83 -13.14
N PHE A 54 6.53 18.17 -13.40
CA PHE A 54 5.56 18.57 -12.37
C PHE A 54 4.86 17.38 -11.66
N VAL A 55 5.08 16.15 -12.14
CA VAL A 55 4.23 14.97 -11.83
C VAL A 55 4.64 14.22 -10.56
N ILE A 56 5.89 14.31 -10.11
CA ILE A 56 6.31 13.63 -8.86
C ILE A 56 5.69 14.34 -7.64
N VAL A 57 5.63 15.67 -7.66
CA VAL A 57 5.05 16.48 -6.57
C VAL A 57 3.52 16.35 -6.55
N GLU A 58 2.86 16.55 -7.70
CA GLU A 58 1.40 16.35 -7.81
C GLU A 58 1.00 14.91 -7.50
N GLY A 59 1.74 13.92 -8.01
CA GLY A 59 1.51 12.51 -7.76
C GLY A 59 1.66 12.15 -6.28
N ARG A 60 2.68 12.71 -5.60
CA ARG A 60 2.85 12.50 -4.15
C ARG A 60 1.69 13.09 -3.35
N GLU A 61 1.24 14.30 -3.67
CA GLU A 61 0.10 14.92 -2.97
C GLU A 61 -1.18 14.10 -3.17
N PHE A 62 -1.46 13.73 -4.42
CA PHE A 62 -2.59 12.87 -4.77
C PHE A 62 -2.55 11.54 -4.01
N LEU A 63 -1.41 10.82 -4.03
CA LEU A 63 -1.24 9.56 -3.30
C LEU A 63 -1.34 9.73 -1.78
N THR A 64 -0.92 10.87 -1.25
CA THR A 64 -1.05 11.16 0.18
C THR A 64 -2.53 11.28 0.56
N LYS A 65 -3.33 12.03 -0.20
CA LYS A 65 -4.78 12.16 0.04
C LYS A 65 -5.52 10.84 -0.16
N LEU A 66 -5.26 10.16 -1.28
CA LEU A 66 -5.91 8.90 -1.61
C LEU A 66 -5.52 7.76 -0.64
N GLY A 67 -4.24 7.65 -0.29
CA GLY A 67 -3.76 6.68 0.69
C GLY A 67 -4.30 6.94 2.09
N LYS A 68 -4.46 8.21 2.49
CA LYS A 68 -5.13 8.58 3.75
C LYS A 68 -6.57 8.08 3.74
N LEU A 69 -7.31 8.33 2.65
CA LEU A 69 -8.67 7.84 2.51
C LEU A 69 -8.72 6.30 2.59
N ALA A 70 -7.81 5.62 1.88
CA ALA A 70 -7.72 4.16 1.88
C ALA A 70 -7.50 3.61 3.30
N PHE A 71 -6.61 4.24 4.06
CA PHE A 71 -6.36 3.88 5.46
C PHE A 71 -7.60 4.11 6.33
N GLN A 72 -8.24 5.28 6.26
CA GLN A 72 -9.45 5.57 7.03
C GLN A 72 -10.59 4.60 6.73
N MET A 73 -10.79 4.29 5.45
CA MET A 73 -11.78 3.30 5.02
C MET A 73 -11.44 1.89 5.52
N LEU A 74 -10.15 1.51 5.51
CA LEU A 74 -9.71 0.23 6.06
C LEU A 74 -9.94 0.14 7.58
N GLU A 75 -9.67 1.22 8.32
CA GLU A 75 -9.92 1.28 9.77
C GLU A 75 -11.40 1.18 10.13
N GLN A 76 -12.28 1.62 9.23
CA GLN A 76 -13.73 1.64 9.42
C GLN A 76 -14.44 0.45 8.77
N ASP A 77 -13.70 -0.49 8.18
CA ASP A 77 -14.25 -1.59 7.37
C ASP A 77 -15.22 -1.10 6.28
N LYS A 78 -14.89 0.05 5.69
CA LYS A 78 -15.71 0.73 4.68
C LYS A 78 -15.19 0.44 3.28
N LEU A 79 -16.08 0.08 2.37
CA LEU A 79 -15.73 -0.25 0.98
C LEU A 79 -16.22 0.78 -0.04
N ILE A 80 -17.30 1.50 0.26
CA ILE A 80 -17.98 2.39 -0.69
C ILE A 80 -18.28 3.75 -0.04
N LEU A 81 -18.12 4.83 -0.79
CA LEU A 81 -18.51 6.20 -0.45
C LEU A 81 -19.65 6.65 -1.37
N ASN A 82 -20.56 7.47 -0.86
CA ASN A 82 -21.46 8.23 -1.73
C ASN A 82 -20.78 9.52 -2.24
N GLU A 83 -21.46 10.23 -3.14
CA GLU A 83 -20.94 11.47 -3.76
C GLU A 83 -20.55 12.54 -2.72
N GLU A 84 -21.41 12.78 -1.72
CA GLU A 84 -21.14 13.76 -0.66
C GLU A 84 -19.88 13.40 0.16
N GLN A 85 -19.75 12.13 0.55
CA GLN A 85 -18.57 11.66 1.28
C GLN A 85 -17.30 11.74 0.43
N TRP A 86 -17.41 11.52 -0.88
CA TRP A 86 -16.27 11.68 -1.80
C TRP A 86 -15.84 13.14 -1.90
N GLU A 87 -16.77 14.08 -2.04
CA GLU A 87 -16.46 15.52 -2.13
C GLU A 87 -15.72 16.03 -0.89
N GLN A 88 -16.09 15.56 0.30
CA GLN A 88 -15.43 15.89 1.56
C GLN A 88 -13.95 15.46 1.63
N THR A 89 -13.52 14.50 0.78
CA THR A 89 -12.12 14.07 0.72
C THR A 89 -11.21 15.09 0.04
N GLY A 90 -11.77 15.96 -0.80
CA GLY A 90 -11.01 16.87 -1.66
C GLY A 90 -10.16 16.17 -2.73
N ILE A 91 -10.42 14.89 -3.02
CA ILE A 91 -9.74 14.13 -4.08
C ILE A 91 -10.46 14.36 -5.40
N CYS A 92 -9.72 14.75 -6.44
CA CYS A 92 -10.27 14.91 -7.77
C CYS A 92 -10.76 13.56 -8.33
N HIS A 93 -12.07 13.42 -8.56
CA HIS A 93 -12.66 12.19 -9.09
C HIS A 93 -12.05 11.78 -10.43
N ARG A 94 -11.77 12.75 -11.32
CA ARG A 94 -11.15 12.47 -12.63
C ARG A 94 -9.76 11.87 -12.48
N GLU A 95 -9.00 12.32 -11.49
CA GLU A 95 -7.68 11.76 -11.23
C GLU A 95 -7.78 10.32 -10.74
N ALA A 96 -8.61 10.06 -9.73
CA ALA A 96 -8.71 8.73 -9.11
C ALA A 96 -9.35 7.68 -10.03
N VAL A 97 -10.40 8.06 -10.78
CA VAL A 97 -11.20 7.13 -11.60
C VAL A 97 -10.71 7.09 -13.04
N VAL A 98 -10.59 8.26 -13.69
CA VAL A 98 -10.35 8.33 -15.15
C VAL A 98 -8.87 8.26 -15.50
N TYR A 99 -8.01 9.01 -14.78
CA TYR A 99 -6.61 9.14 -15.16
C TYR A 99 -5.73 8.04 -14.59
N TYR A 100 -5.87 7.72 -13.31
CA TYR A 100 -5.05 6.71 -12.64
C TYR A 100 -5.74 5.36 -12.49
N GLY A 101 -7.06 5.27 -12.65
CA GLY A 101 -7.79 4.00 -12.55
C GLY A 101 -7.51 3.27 -11.23
N LEU A 102 -7.44 4.00 -10.11
CA LEU A 102 -7.27 3.41 -8.78
C LEU A 102 -8.61 3.25 -8.06
N CYS A 103 -9.62 4.01 -8.49
CA CYS A 103 -10.99 3.95 -8.02
C CYS A 103 -11.94 3.68 -9.19
N THR A 104 -13.15 3.25 -8.87
CA THR A 104 -14.26 3.14 -9.82
C THR A 104 -15.45 3.94 -9.33
N GLU A 105 -16.18 4.50 -10.29
CA GLU A 105 -17.51 5.05 -10.07
C GLU A 105 -18.54 3.93 -10.28
N LEU A 106 -19.53 3.89 -9.39
CA LEU A 106 -20.65 2.95 -9.41
C LEU A 106 -21.95 3.75 -9.33
N PHE A 107 -23.05 3.17 -9.82
CA PHE A 107 -24.38 3.76 -9.72
C PHE A 107 -25.26 2.89 -8.85
N LYS A 108 -25.86 3.48 -7.82
CA LYS A 108 -26.93 2.87 -7.04
C LYS A 108 -28.26 3.37 -7.57
N GLU A 109 -29.08 2.45 -8.08
CA GLU A 109 -30.45 2.78 -8.48
C GLU A 109 -31.31 2.95 -7.22
N GLN A 110 -31.79 4.16 -6.96
CA GLN A 110 -32.73 4.40 -5.86
C GLN A 110 -34.18 4.47 -6.36
N TYR A 111 -34.39 4.92 -7.60
CA TYR A 111 -35.69 4.99 -8.28
C TYR A 111 -35.50 4.79 -9.79
N ALA A 112 -36.58 4.53 -10.54
CA ALA A 112 -36.53 4.27 -11.99
C ALA A 112 -35.82 5.37 -12.82
N LEU A 113 -35.72 6.61 -12.30
CA LEU A 113 -35.10 7.75 -12.97
C LEU A 113 -33.91 8.37 -12.20
N TYR A 114 -33.59 7.89 -10.99
CA TYR A 114 -32.55 8.49 -10.16
C TYR A 114 -31.47 7.46 -9.80
N ARG A 115 -30.24 7.78 -10.20
CA ARG A 115 -29.02 7.03 -9.91
C ARG A 115 -28.11 7.87 -9.03
N GLU A 116 -27.86 7.38 -7.82
CA GLU A 116 -26.87 7.97 -6.92
C GLU A 116 -25.47 7.49 -7.31
N LYS A 117 -24.52 8.41 -7.41
CA LYS A 117 -23.12 8.05 -7.66
C LYS A 117 -22.47 7.56 -6.38
N MET A 118 -21.74 6.47 -6.51
CA MET A 118 -20.97 5.85 -5.44
C MET A 118 -19.53 5.65 -5.93
N TYR A 119 -18.59 5.64 -5.01
CA TYR A 119 -17.17 5.52 -5.29
C TYR A 119 -16.54 4.44 -4.43
N CYS A 120 -15.70 3.60 -5.01
CA CYS A 120 -14.88 2.65 -4.26
C CYS A 120 -13.50 2.48 -4.91
N PHE A 121 -12.58 1.88 -4.18
CA PHE A 121 -11.32 1.42 -4.79
C PHE A 121 -11.63 0.31 -5.79
N MET A 122 -10.87 0.28 -6.89
CA MET A 122 -11.12 -0.71 -7.94
C MET A 122 -10.96 -2.15 -7.43
N HIS A 123 -10.12 -2.35 -6.41
CA HIS A 123 -9.96 -3.63 -5.74
C HIS A 123 -9.57 -3.44 -4.26
N LEU A 124 -9.98 -4.37 -3.39
CA LEU A 124 -9.66 -4.34 -1.95
C LEU A 124 -8.14 -4.29 -1.70
N TYR A 125 -7.36 -5.11 -2.40
CA TYR A 125 -5.90 -5.07 -2.26
C TYR A 125 -5.26 -3.76 -2.73
N ILE A 126 -5.91 -3.00 -3.61
CA ILE A 126 -5.43 -1.65 -3.98
C ILE A 126 -5.67 -0.69 -2.82
N GLN A 127 -6.84 -0.77 -2.17
CA GLN A 127 -7.12 -0.03 -0.94
C GLN A 127 -6.09 -0.35 0.13
N GLU A 128 -5.84 -1.63 0.43
CA GLU A 128 -4.88 -2.04 1.45
C GLU A 128 -3.44 -1.64 1.12
N TYR A 129 -3.04 -1.75 -0.15
CA TYR A 129 -1.72 -1.29 -0.59
C TYR A 129 -1.55 0.22 -0.43
N LEU A 130 -2.55 1.02 -0.84
CA LEU A 130 -2.51 2.48 -0.70
C LEU A 130 -2.56 2.91 0.77
N ALA A 131 -3.29 2.18 1.61
CA ALA A 131 -3.28 2.37 3.06
C ALA A 131 -1.88 2.09 3.64
N ALA A 132 -1.25 0.98 3.27
CA ALA A 132 0.11 0.64 3.69
C ALA A 132 1.13 1.70 3.22
N LEU A 133 1.00 2.15 1.97
CA LEU A 133 1.84 3.23 1.43
C LEU A 133 1.65 4.54 2.21
N TYR A 134 0.42 4.88 2.62
CA TYR A 134 0.15 6.04 3.46
C TYR A 134 0.82 5.97 4.83
N VAL A 135 0.70 4.84 5.53
CA VAL A 135 1.37 4.61 6.81
C VAL A 135 2.89 4.70 6.65
N PHE A 136 3.42 4.09 5.60
CA PHE A 136 4.83 4.14 5.28
C PHE A 136 5.30 5.57 4.98
N MET A 137 4.56 6.34 4.18
CA MET A 137 4.83 7.76 3.92
C MET A 137 4.82 8.60 5.21
N CYS A 138 3.85 8.37 6.10
CA CYS A 138 3.79 9.07 7.40
C CYS A 138 5.02 8.78 8.26
N CYS A 139 5.46 7.53 8.30
CA CYS A 139 6.68 7.14 8.99
C CYS A 139 7.91 7.80 8.35
N ARG A 140 8.13 7.62 7.04
CA ARG A 140 9.35 8.05 6.34
C ARG A 140 9.46 9.57 6.20
N ASN A 141 8.37 10.25 5.90
CA ASN A 141 8.39 11.68 5.59
C ASN A 141 8.20 12.54 6.84
N HIS A 142 7.50 12.03 7.85
CA HIS A 142 7.06 12.80 9.02
C HIS A 142 7.44 12.17 10.38
N ASN A 143 8.08 11.01 10.42
CA ASN A 143 8.41 10.26 11.65
C ASN A 143 7.19 10.02 12.55
N LYS A 144 6.03 9.73 11.95
CA LYS A 144 4.76 9.49 12.66
C LYS A 144 4.30 8.05 12.50
N ASN A 145 3.95 7.41 13.60
CA ASN A 145 3.15 6.18 13.59
C ASN A 145 1.67 6.51 13.65
N VAL A 146 0.96 6.30 12.54
CA VAL A 146 -0.50 6.52 12.47
C VAL A 146 -1.30 5.27 12.87
N LEU A 147 -0.64 4.14 13.15
CA LEU A 147 -1.30 2.90 13.59
C LEU A 147 -1.62 2.92 15.08
N GLU A 148 -0.85 3.65 15.88
CA GLU A 148 -1.14 3.92 17.27
C GLU A 148 -2.33 4.89 17.33
N LYS A 149 -3.48 4.42 17.82
CA LYS A 149 -4.53 5.33 18.28
C LYS A 149 -3.87 6.24 19.31
N GLN A 150 -3.97 7.56 19.14
CA GLN A 150 -3.47 8.53 20.12
C GLN A 150 -4.17 8.29 21.47
N ALA A 151 -3.66 7.36 22.25
CA ALA A 151 -4.14 7.06 23.59
C ALA A 151 -3.63 8.17 24.49
N GLY A 152 -4.35 9.31 24.50
CA GLY A 152 -4.39 10.35 25.54
C GLY A 152 -3.09 10.87 26.14
N SER A 153 -1.92 10.44 25.68
CA SER A 153 -0.65 10.63 26.34
C SER A 153 0.19 11.59 25.51
N THR A 154 0.38 12.77 26.09
CA THR A 154 1.28 13.82 25.63
C THR A 154 2.69 13.31 25.31
N PHE A 155 3.08 12.13 25.82
CA PHE A 155 4.36 11.48 25.60
C PHE A 155 4.62 10.93 24.20
N SER A 156 3.60 10.48 23.44
CA SER A 156 3.85 9.89 22.10
C SER A 156 4.25 10.92 21.04
N ARG A 157 3.94 12.22 21.26
CA ARG A 157 4.37 13.31 20.36
C ARG A 157 5.83 13.70 20.51
N ILE A 158 6.50 13.28 21.59
CA ILE A 158 7.85 13.75 21.95
C ILE A 158 8.94 12.88 21.32
N PHE A 159 8.66 11.61 21.03
CA PHE A 159 9.64 10.68 20.45
C PHE A 159 9.43 10.51 18.95
N LYS A 160 10.51 10.68 18.17
CA LYS A 160 10.53 10.29 16.76
C LYS A 160 10.29 8.78 16.67
N THR A 161 9.23 8.35 15.97
CA THR A 161 8.96 6.92 15.81
C THR A 161 9.89 6.32 14.76
N SER A 162 10.54 5.19 15.09
CA SER A 162 11.37 4.47 14.13
C SER A 162 10.53 3.61 13.19
N LEU A 163 11.06 3.26 12.02
CA LEU A 163 10.40 2.33 11.10
C LEU A 163 10.15 0.97 11.76
N LEU A 164 11.09 0.49 12.58
CA LEU A 164 10.93 -0.76 13.33
C LEU A 164 9.70 -0.72 14.26
N ASP A 165 9.44 0.40 14.93
CA ASP A 165 8.30 0.54 15.84
C ASP A 165 6.97 0.53 15.08
N VAL A 166 6.92 1.18 13.92
CA VAL A 166 5.74 1.15 13.03
C VAL A 166 5.46 -0.27 12.53
N LEU A 167 6.50 -1.00 12.11
CA LEU A 167 6.35 -2.38 11.64
C LEU A 167 5.90 -3.33 12.74
N LYS A 168 6.44 -3.19 13.97
CA LYS A 168 5.96 -3.95 15.13
C LYS A 168 4.50 -3.64 15.46
N SER A 169 4.14 -2.36 15.46
CA SER A 169 2.76 -1.91 15.69
C SER A 169 1.80 -2.50 14.66
N ALA A 170 2.21 -2.57 13.39
CA ALA A 170 1.42 -3.19 12.34
C ALA A 170 1.21 -4.69 12.57
N VAL A 171 2.27 -5.42 12.96
CA VAL A 171 2.18 -6.85 13.30
C VAL A 171 1.18 -7.05 14.44
N ASP A 172 1.33 -6.30 15.54
CA ASP A 172 0.45 -6.43 16.71
C ASP A 172 -1.00 -6.07 16.38
N ARG A 173 -1.21 -4.97 15.65
CA ARG A 173 -2.54 -4.54 15.22
C ARG A 173 -3.23 -5.57 14.34
N THR A 174 -2.49 -6.18 13.41
CA THR A 174 -3.02 -7.22 12.52
C THR A 174 -3.44 -8.47 13.31
N LEU A 175 -2.66 -8.87 14.32
CA LEU A 175 -2.99 -10.01 15.18
C LEU A 175 -4.20 -9.75 16.10
N GLN A 176 -4.47 -8.48 16.44
CA GLN A 176 -5.65 -8.09 17.22
C GLN A 176 -6.93 -7.98 16.38
N CYS A 177 -6.82 -7.90 15.04
CA CYS A 177 -7.97 -7.78 14.16
C CYS A 177 -8.51 -9.17 13.80
N PRO A 178 -9.71 -9.57 14.28
CA PRO A 178 -10.21 -10.94 14.09
C PRO A 178 -10.57 -11.27 12.63
N ASN A 179 -10.93 -10.26 11.82
CA ASN A 179 -11.50 -10.47 10.48
C ASN A 179 -10.44 -10.57 9.35
N GLY A 180 -9.16 -10.44 9.66
CA GLY A 180 -8.08 -10.52 8.65
C GLY A 180 -7.96 -9.29 7.73
N ASN A 181 -8.78 -8.25 7.92
CA ASN A 181 -8.78 -7.03 7.10
C ASN A 181 -7.43 -6.29 7.04
N PHE A 182 -6.48 -6.59 7.91
CA PHE A 182 -5.13 -5.99 7.90
C PHE A 182 -4.04 -6.93 7.38
N ASP A 183 -4.39 -8.14 6.93
CA ASP A 183 -3.41 -9.17 6.58
C ASP A 183 -2.61 -8.79 5.33
N MET A 184 -3.29 -8.38 4.25
CA MET A 184 -2.61 -7.91 3.04
C MET A 184 -1.97 -6.53 3.26
N PHE A 185 -2.64 -5.63 4.00
CA PHE A 185 -2.02 -4.38 4.48
C PHE A 185 -0.66 -4.61 5.15
N LEU A 186 -0.57 -5.58 6.08
CA LEU A 186 0.67 -5.87 6.80
C LEU A 186 1.76 -6.34 5.84
N ARG A 187 1.43 -7.27 4.93
CA ARG A 187 2.35 -7.75 3.90
C ARG A 187 2.89 -6.62 3.05
N PHE A 188 2.03 -5.72 2.60
CA PHE A 188 2.43 -4.54 1.83
C PHE A 188 3.33 -3.60 2.62
N LEU A 189 2.98 -3.29 3.87
CA LEU A 189 3.78 -2.39 4.70
C LEU A 189 5.19 -2.96 4.95
N LEU A 190 5.27 -4.27 5.20
CA LEU A 190 6.53 -5.00 5.36
C LEU A 190 7.35 -4.99 4.05
N GLY A 191 6.74 -5.30 2.91
CA GLY A 191 7.45 -5.27 1.62
C GLY A 191 7.92 -3.85 1.24
N LEU A 192 7.16 -2.81 1.57
CA LEU A 192 7.55 -1.40 1.36
C LEU A 192 8.77 -0.99 2.18
N SER A 193 9.02 -1.67 3.31
CA SER A 193 10.20 -1.43 4.14
C SER A 193 11.51 -1.90 3.50
N LEU A 194 11.46 -2.76 2.47
CA LEU A 194 12.65 -3.22 1.77
C LEU A 194 13.28 -2.12 0.90
N GLU A 195 14.61 -2.06 0.91
CA GLU A 195 15.40 -1.11 0.13
C GLU A 195 15.02 -1.10 -1.36
N SER A 196 14.80 -2.28 -1.96
CA SER A 196 14.43 -2.39 -3.37
C SER A 196 13.09 -1.74 -3.73
N ASN A 197 12.10 -1.75 -2.82
CA ASN A 197 10.83 -1.06 -3.04
C ASN A 197 10.94 0.45 -2.73
N GLN A 198 11.76 0.82 -1.74
CA GLN A 198 12.03 2.23 -1.45
C GLN A 198 12.72 2.94 -2.62
N GLU A 199 13.72 2.29 -3.24
CA GLU A 199 14.41 2.83 -4.41
C GLU A 199 13.46 3.03 -5.59
N ARG A 200 12.53 2.10 -5.84
CA ARG A 200 11.50 2.25 -6.89
C ARG A 200 10.55 3.40 -6.61
N LEU A 201 10.27 3.66 -5.33
CA LEU A 201 9.40 4.76 -4.88
C LEU A 201 10.20 6.05 -4.61
N ARG A 202 11.45 6.15 -5.08
CA ARG A 202 12.26 7.36 -4.97
C ARG A 202 11.51 8.52 -5.63
N GLY A 203 11.34 9.61 -4.87
CA GLY A 203 10.51 10.75 -5.29
C GLY A 203 9.09 10.74 -4.71
N ILE A 204 8.57 9.60 -4.25
CA ILE A 204 7.33 9.51 -3.45
C ILE A 204 7.68 9.45 -1.96
N VAL A 205 8.67 8.62 -1.60
CA VAL A 205 9.14 8.42 -0.21
C VAL A 205 10.59 8.85 -0.03
N LYS A 206 10.96 9.19 1.21
CA LYS A 206 12.37 9.39 1.60
C LYS A 206 13.07 8.04 1.79
N VAL A 207 14.10 7.79 0.97
CA VAL A 207 14.94 6.59 1.02
C VAL A 207 15.97 6.69 2.14
N GLU A 208 16.24 5.59 2.83
CA GLU A 208 17.31 5.44 3.83
C GLU A 208 18.45 4.57 3.31
N GLY A 209 19.64 4.69 3.90
CA GLY A 209 20.80 3.87 3.52
C GLY A 209 20.64 2.38 3.89
N GLY A 210 21.10 1.49 3.01
CA GLY A 210 20.86 0.04 3.07
C GLY A 210 21.24 -0.67 4.37
N THR A 211 22.31 -0.27 5.07
CA THR A 211 22.72 -0.92 6.34
C THR A 211 21.66 -0.78 7.44
N HIS A 212 21.03 0.39 7.56
CA HIS A 212 19.98 0.61 8.56
C HIS A 212 18.69 -0.17 8.22
N LEU A 213 18.37 -0.25 6.93
CA LEU A 213 17.21 -1.00 6.44
C LEU A 213 17.36 -2.50 6.65
N ARG A 214 18.52 -3.08 6.32
CA ARG A 214 18.80 -4.52 6.57
C ARG A 214 18.63 -4.88 8.04
N ASN A 215 19.17 -4.07 8.95
CA ASN A 215 19.00 -4.26 10.39
C ASN A 215 17.53 -4.18 10.83
N THR A 216 16.74 -3.29 10.19
CA THR A 216 15.30 -3.17 10.46
C THR A 216 14.53 -4.40 10.00
N SER A 217 14.79 -4.90 8.79
CA SER A 217 14.16 -6.11 8.25
C SER A 217 14.46 -7.34 9.09
N GLU A 218 15.70 -7.53 9.54
CA GLU A 218 16.09 -8.66 10.37
C GLU A 218 15.41 -8.63 11.75
N LYS A 219 15.42 -7.48 12.42
CA LYS A 219 14.72 -7.29 13.70
C LYS A 219 13.21 -7.50 13.57
N THR A 220 12.62 -7.07 12.45
CA THR A 220 11.20 -7.27 12.16
C THR A 220 10.88 -8.76 11.92
N ALA A 221 11.72 -9.47 11.16
CA ALA A 221 11.57 -10.91 10.96
C ALA A 221 11.69 -11.70 12.27
N GLN A 222 12.64 -11.33 13.14
CA GLN A 222 12.75 -11.92 14.48
C GLN A 222 11.49 -11.67 15.32
N TYR A 223 10.92 -10.46 15.26
CA TYR A 223 9.68 -10.13 15.96
C TYR A 223 8.49 -10.96 15.44
N ILE A 224 8.35 -11.09 14.12
CA ILE A 224 7.31 -11.93 13.51
C ILE A 224 7.45 -13.38 13.98
N ARG A 225 8.66 -13.95 13.93
CA ARG A 225 8.93 -15.32 14.41
C ARG A 225 8.61 -15.50 15.89
N LYS A 226 8.87 -14.48 16.72
CA LYS A 226 8.46 -14.48 18.13
C LYS A 226 6.93 -14.55 18.24
N LYS A 227 6.21 -13.69 17.52
CA LYS A 227 4.73 -13.66 17.52
C LYS A 227 4.11 -14.94 17.00
N MET A 228 4.73 -15.61 16.04
CA MET A 228 4.30 -16.94 15.59
C MET A 228 4.38 -17.99 16.71
N LYS A 229 5.42 -17.96 17.55
CA LYS A 229 5.53 -18.89 18.69
C LYS A 229 4.50 -18.64 19.78
N GLU A 230 4.02 -17.40 19.88
CA GLU A 230 3.03 -16.95 20.86
C GLU A 230 1.58 -17.12 20.38
N ASN A 231 1.36 -17.47 19.11
CA ASN A 231 0.04 -17.55 18.50
C ASN A 231 -0.34 -19.00 18.15
N HIS A 232 -1.61 -19.34 18.33
CA HIS A 232 -2.14 -20.69 18.10
C HIS A 232 -3.16 -20.75 16.95
N SER A 233 -3.53 -19.62 16.36
CA SER A 233 -4.45 -19.57 15.22
C SER A 233 -3.72 -19.91 13.92
N GLU A 234 -4.12 -20.99 13.25
CA GLU A 234 -3.54 -21.41 11.96
C GLU A 234 -3.61 -20.31 10.90
N GLU A 235 -4.74 -19.60 10.83
CA GLU A 235 -4.92 -18.47 9.91
C GLU A 235 -3.90 -17.36 10.16
N ARG A 236 -3.71 -16.96 11.43
CA ARG A 236 -2.73 -15.93 11.81
C ARG A 236 -1.30 -16.39 11.54
N LEU A 237 -1.00 -17.66 11.82
CA LEU A 237 0.31 -18.26 11.52
C LEU A 237 0.60 -18.26 10.02
N ASN A 238 -0.40 -18.61 9.19
CA ASN A 238 -0.26 -18.58 7.74
C ASN A 238 -0.02 -17.16 7.21
N ASN A 239 -0.77 -16.17 7.72
CA ASN A 239 -0.51 -14.77 7.35
C ASN A 239 0.90 -14.31 7.77
N LEU A 240 1.35 -14.61 8.99
CA LEU A 240 2.70 -14.28 9.45
C LEU A 240 3.80 -14.99 8.64
N ALA A 241 3.55 -16.22 8.18
CA ALA A 241 4.45 -16.93 7.27
C ALA A 241 4.57 -16.20 5.92
N HIS A 242 3.44 -15.78 5.33
CA HIS A 242 3.45 -14.94 4.13
C HIS A 242 4.17 -13.61 4.36
N CYS A 243 4.01 -12.98 5.53
CA CYS A 243 4.74 -11.77 5.90
C CYS A 243 6.26 -11.99 5.89
N LEU A 244 6.75 -13.13 6.38
CA LEU A 244 8.18 -13.46 6.29
C LEU A 244 8.65 -13.60 4.84
N THR A 245 7.84 -14.17 3.94
CA THR A 245 8.21 -14.26 2.51
C THR A 245 8.31 -12.91 1.82
N GLU A 246 7.59 -11.88 2.30
CA GLU A 246 7.69 -10.52 1.75
C GLU A 246 9.02 -9.84 2.11
N ILE A 247 9.58 -10.08 3.31
CA ILE A 247 10.80 -9.41 3.80
C ILE A 247 12.06 -10.26 3.72
N GLN A 248 11.90 -11.57 3.58
CA GLN A 248 12.95 -12.56 3.35
C GLN A 248 12.52 -13.45 2.16
N PRO A 249 12.41 -12.89 0.94
CA PRO A 249 12.08 -13.70 -0.22
C PRO A 249 13.14 -14.79 -0.36
N LEU A 250 12.68 -16.03 -0.58
CA LEU A 250 13.58 -17.15 -0.83
C LEU A 250 14.54 -16.75 -1.96
N HIS A 251 15.84 -16.76 -1.68
CA HIS A 251 16.82 -16.64 -2.75
C HIS A 251 16.57 -17.81 -3.70
N SER A 252 16.31 -17.51 -4.97
CA SER A 252 16.48 -18.48 -6.03
C SER A 252 17.93 -18.95 -5.96
N THR A 253 18.17 -20.12 -5.39
CA THR A 253 19.40 -20.86 -5.59
C THR A 253 19.49 -21.11 -7.08
N ALA A 254 20.30 -20.30 -7.76
CA ALA A 254 20.80 -20.59 -9.09
C ALA A 254 22.00 -21.54 -8.96
#